data_AF-A0A2V8WGT8-F1
#
_entry.id   AF-A0A2V8WGT8-F1
#
_cell.length_a   1.000
_cell.length_b   1.000
_cell.length_c   1.000
_cell.angle_alpha   90.00
_cell.angle_beta   90.00
_cell.angle_gamma   90.00
#
_symmetry.space_group_name_H-M   'P 1'
#
loop_
_entity.id
_entity.type
_entity.pdbx_description
1 polymer ?
#
loop_
_entity_poly.entity_id
_entity_poly.type
_entity_poly.pdbx_seq_one_letter_code
_entity_poly.pdbx_strand_id
1 'polypeptide(L)'
;MSYQVIARKWRPQTFKDLVGQQHVTETLANAIRNDRVAHAYIFSGARGVGKTTAARILAKAMNCVKGPTPEPCGECDSCKEIAAGTSLDVIEIDAASNRGIDQIRELREMVRYAPAASRSKLVILDEAHMLTGEASNALLKTLEEPPDRVIFVMATTEPENLADTIRSRSQHFHFRALTFAEIAGRLEEIAKKENLKIDPGAMAVIARMAEGSLRDALSLLEQARAYCGDTIPDKDVRELLGVVPDDALEELVGAISSGSADRALGLVHTFQKEGRNLQHFCREAIRHMRNLLIARVCGADSDLIAATPDQRPALAKAAAQFSEEDLTRFFQILLQTDDDLRRKPDPRVHLEMGLLRLINAARLAPLEELLEELKSGGTDSRASAGMARSAAPGITSAPAPAQRGAASTVVAQAPLPAKSSTAPPMAMDAAVNEEAALQHKSNGTAVKVSGISAEQVAEIKAGIQAQQKFLGELVDQSSRWELDGAELRIYFAPEKRPFAEMLEGRDSLERVRTISSNVLGRPVRVCAKLEAVVAAAASATGGTQELRAQFERDPMVRSMLQRFGGKISEVKRSQGES
;
A
#
# COMPACT_ATOMS: atom_id res chain seq x y z
N MET A 1 -4.07 16.86 -35.43
CA MET A 1 -4.56 15.78 -34.55
C MET A 1 -3.83 15.88 -33.23
N SER A 2 -4.55 15.94 -32.11
CA SER A 2 -3.93 15.92 -30.78
C SER A 2 -3.21 14.60 -30.59
N TYR A 3 -1.98 14.65 -30.06
CA TYR A 3 -1.23 13.47 -29.69
C TYR A 3 -2.01 12.68 -28.62
N GLN A 4 -2.20 11.38 -28.87
CA GLN A 4 -2.91 10.48 -27.98
C GLN A 4 -1.98 9.34 -27.58
N VAL A 5 -1.82 9.13 -26.27
CA VAL A 5 -1.00 8.07 -25.68
C VAL A 5 -1.42 6.70 -26.24
N ILE A 6 -0.44 5.86 -26.58
CA ILE A 6 -0.58 4.50 -27.14
C ILE A 6 -1.57 3.68 -26.32
N ALA A 7 -1.46 3.70 -24.99
CA ALA A 7 -2.37 2.97 -24.09
C ALA A 7 -3.86 3.37 -24.27
N ARG A 8 -4.15 4.61 -24.64
CA ARG A 8 -5.52 5.08 -24.93
C ARG A 8 -5.92 4.82 -26.38
N LYS A 9 -4.99 5.03 -27.33
CA LYS A 9 -5.20 4.81 -28.77
C LYS A 9 -5.50 3.34 -29.10
N TRP A 10 -4.77 2.43 -28.48
CA TRP A 10 -4.86 0.98 -28.69
C TRP A 10 -5.79 0.26 -27.71
N ARG A 11 -6.62 1.00 -26.97
CA ARG A 11 -7.61 0.39 -26.08
C ARG A 11 -8.55 -0.50 -26.92
N PRO A 12 -8.70 -1.80 -26.58
CA PRO A 12 -9.59 -2.72 -27.28
C PRO A 12 -10.99 -2.14 -27.49
N GLN A 13 -11.52 -2.27 -28.71
CA GLN A 13 -12.85 -1.74 -29.07
C GLN A 13 -13.91 -2.83 -29.16
N THR A 14 -13.50 -4.08 -29.42
CA THR A 14 -14.37 -5.26 -29.49
C THR A 14 -13.87 -6.38 -28.58
N PHE A 15 -14.71 -7.38 -28.31
CA PHE A 15 -14.32 -8.54 -27.50
C PHE A 15 -13.18 -9.35 -28.12
N LYS A 16 -13.04 -9.35 -29.45
CA LYS A 16 -11.95 -10.04 -30.17
C LYS A 16 -10.59 -9.36 -29.96
N ASP A 17 -10.59 -8.05 -29.70
CA ASP A 17 -9.36 -7.29 -29.48
C ASP A 17 -8.80 -7.47 -28.05
N LEU A 18 -9.55 -8.13 -27.16
CA LEU A 18 -9.16 -8.34 -25.78
C LEU A 18 -8.24 -9.57 -25.67
N VAL A 19 -6.96 -9.31 -25.45
CA VAL A 19 -5.91 -10.34 -25.41
C VAL A 19 -6.05 -11.21 -24.15
N GLY A 20 -5.94 -12.54 -24.30
CA GLY A 20 -5.78 -13.51 -23.21
C GLY A 20 -6.98 -13.75 -22.29
N GLN A 21 -8.17 -13.24 -22.63
CA GLN A 21 -9.38 -13.37 -21.81
C GLN A 21 -10.50 -14.13 -22.53
N GLN A 22 -10.17 -15.16 -23.31
CA GLN A 22 -11.11 -15.87 -24.19
C GLN A 22 -12.32 -16.42 -23.42
N HIS A 23 -12.12 -16.99 -22.23
CA HIS A 23 -13.21 -17.54 -21.42
C HIS A 23 -14.24 -16.47 -21.03
N VAL A 24 -13.79 -15.25 -20.72
CA VAL A 24 -14.70 -14.13 -20.39
C VAL A 24 -15.39 -13.60 -21.64
N THR A 25 -14.63 -13.34 -22.70
CA THR A 25 -15.16 -12.72 -23.92
C THR A 25 -16.16 -13.62 -24.64
N GLU A 26 -15.90 -14.93 -24.71
CA GLU A 26 -16.83 -15.90 -25.28
C GLU A 26 -18.10 -16.05 -24.45
N THR A 27 -17.98 -16.09 -23.11
CA THR A 27 -19.15 -16.21 -22.24
C THR A 27 -20.04 -14.98 -22.33
N LEU A 28 -19.47 -13.77 -22.32
CA LEU A 28 -20.23 -12.53 -22.51
C LEU A 28 -20.86 -12.47 -23.92
N ALA A 29 -20.12 -12.85 -24.96
CA ALA A 29 -20.66 -12.90 -26.32
C ALA A 29 -21.83 -13.88 -26.43
N ASN A 30 -21.74 -15.05 -25.80
CA ASN A 30 -22.81 -16.04 -25.74
C ASN A 30 -24.01 -15.55 -24.94
N ALA A 31 -23.80 -14.84 -23.83
CA ALA A 31 -24.89 -14.24 -23.06
C ALA A 31 -25.68 -13.22 -23.90
N ILE A 32 -24.99 -12.38 -24.69
CA ILE A 32 -25.62 -11.42 -25.59
C ILE A 32 -26.39 -12.12 -26.72
N ARG A 33 -25.80 -13.12 -27.39
CA ARG A 33 -26.47 -13.84 -28.49
C ARG A 33 -27.74 -14.56 -28.04
N ASN A 34 -27.76 -15.06 -26.81
CA ASN A 34 -28.87 -15.84 -26.28
C ASN A 34 -29.87 -15.01 -25.47
N ASP A 35 -29.72 -13.68 -25.44
CA ASP A 35 -30.53 -12.77 -24.63
C ASP A 35 -30.59 -13.16 -23.13
N ARG A 36 -29.43 -13.58 -22.59
CA ARG A 36 -29.24 -14.02 -21.20
C ARG A 36 -28.22 -13.14 -20.46
N VAL A 37 -28.26 -11.84 -20.73
CA VAL A 37 -27.38 -10.87 -20.07
C VAL A 37 -27.91 -10.63 -18.65
N ALA A 38 -27.08 -10.91 -17.64
CA ALA A 38 -27.40 -10.64 -16.24
C ALA A 38 -27.50 -9.12 -15.95
N HIS A 39 -28.26 -8.77 -14.92
CA HIS A 39 -28.39 -7.40 -14.44
C HIS A 39 -27.16 -6.90 -13.67
N ALA A 40 -26.29 -7.79 -13.18
CA ALA A 40 -25.10 -7.43 -12.43
C ALA A 40 -23.91 -8.37 -12.72
N TYR A 41 -22.74 -7.77 -12.93
CA TYR A 41 -21.47 -8.44 -13.18
C TYR A 41 -20.39 -7.96 -12.23
N ILE A 42 -19.53 -8.88 -11.78
CA ILE A 42 -18.27 -8.56 -11.12
C ILE A 42 -17.14 -8.97 -12.06
N PHE A 43 -16.29 -8.03 -12.43
CA PHE A 43 -15.06 -8.27 -13.17
C PHE A 43 -13.89 -8.13 -12.20
N SER A 44 -13.26 -9.25 -11.83
CA SER A 44 -12.10 -9.24 -10.92
C SER A 44 -10.80 -9.58 -11.63
N GLY A 45 -9.66 -9.20 -11.06
CA GLY A 45 -8.34 -9.53 -11.59
C GLY A 45 -7.34 -8.40 -11.37
N ALA A 46 -6.06 -8.65 -11.70
CA ALA A 46 -5.01 -7.66 -11.53
C ALA A 46 -5.30 -6.33 -12.27
N ARG A 47 -4.62 -5.26 -11.90
CA ARG A 47 -4.73 -3.98 -12.63
C ARG A 47 -4.25 -4.16 -14.07
N GLY A 48 -4.90 -3.47 -15.02
CA GLY A 48 -4.46 -3.40 -16.41
C GLY A 48 -4.68 -4.66 -17.28
N VAL A 49 -5.34 -5.71 -16.76
CA VAL A 49 -5.73 -6.92 -17.51
C VAL A 49 -6.94 -6.74 -18.44
N GLY A 50 -7.63 -5.58 -18.37
CA GLY A 50 -8.72 -5.22 -19.29
C GLY A 50 -10.13 -5.19 -18.72
N LYS A 51 -10.31 -5.22 -17.38
CA LYS A 51 -11.64 -5.22 -16.69
C LYS A 51 -12.57 -4.08 -17.16
N THR A 52 -12.17 -2.82 -16.95
CA THR A 52 -12.96 -1.64 -17.34
C THR A 52 -13.13 -1.55 -18.85
N THR A 53 -12.14 -2.01 -19.62
CA THR A 53 -12.24 -2.08 -21.09
C THR A 53 -13.31 -3.07 -21.53
N ALA A 54 -13.37 -4.27 -20.94
CA ALA A 54 -14.42 -5.25 -21.20
C ALA A 54 -15.80 -4.73 -20.81
N ALA A 55 -15.92 -3.97 -19.72
CA ALA A 55 -17.16 -3.31 -19.30
C ALA A 55 -17.66 -2.31 -20.35
N ARG A 56 -16.76 -1.48 -20.91
CA ARG A 56 -17.10 -0.57 -22.00
C ARG A 56 -17.47 -1.31 -23.29
N ILE A 57 -16.81 -2.43 -23.60
CA ILE A 57 -17.17 -3.25 -24.77
C ILE A 57 -18.57 -3.86 -24.58
N LEU A 58 -18.90 -4.36 -23.39
CA LEU A 58 -20.25 -4.83 -23.06
C LEU A 58 -21.28 -3.71 -23.23
N ALA A 59 -20.97 -2.50 -22.77
CA ALA A 59 -21.85 -1.34 -22.96
C ALA A 59 -22.12 -1.06 -24.45
N LYS A 60 -21.07 -1.08 -25.28
CA LYS A 60 -21.23 -0.94 -26.75
C LYS A 60 -22.03 -2.08 -27.35
N ALA A 61 -21.79 -3.31 -26.92
CA ALA A 61 -22.48 -4.49 -27.43
C ALA A 61 -24.00 -4.42 -27.18
N MET A 62 -24.40 -3.92 -26.01
CA MET A 62 -25.81 -3.72 -25.64
C MET A 62 -26.45 -2.52 -26.33
N ASN A 63 -25.73 -1.40 -26.44
CA ASN A 63 -26.29 -0.12 -26.89
C ASN A 63 -26.03 0.24 -28.36
N CYS A 64 -25.25 -0.58 -29.08
CA CYS A 64 -25.06 -0.41 -30.52
C CYS A 64 -26.42 -0.36 -31.24
N VAL A 65 -26.53 0.50 -32.27
CA VAL A 65 -27.73 0.57 -33.13
C VAL A 65 -28.08 -0.80 -33.74
N LYS A 66 -27.05 -1.56 -34.13
CA LYS A 66 -27.16 -2.94 -34.64
C LYS A 66 -27.25 -4.01 -33.54
N GLY A 67 -27.28 -3.60 -32.26
CA GLY A 67 -27.30 -4.48 -31.11
C GLY A 67 -28.70 -4.78 -30.55
N PRO A 68 -28.83 -5.64 -29.53
CA PRO A 68 -27.74 -6.32 -28.81
C PRO A 68 -26.91 -7.24 -29.71
N THR A 69 -25.59 -7.03 -29.77
CA THR A 69 -24.69 -7.82 -30.63
C THR A 69 -23.32 -7.99 -29.96
N PRO A 70 -22.71 -9.18 -29.99
CA PRO A 70 -21.35 -9.38 -29.49
C PRO A 70 -20.29 -8.61 -30.30
N GLU A 71 -20.64 -8.19 -31.53
CA GLU A 71 -19.75 -7.46 -32.44
C GLU A 71 -20.29 -6.03 -32.66
N PRO A 72 -20.01 -5.10 -31.74
CA PRO A 72 -20.45 -3.71 -31.89
C PRO A 72 -19.77 -3.07 -33.11
N CYS A 73 -20.50 -2.21 -33.83
CA CYS A 73 -20.03 -1.67 -35.10
C CYS A 73 -18.89 -0.65 -34.99
N GLY A 74 -18.72 0.01 -33.83
CA GLY A 74 -17.67 1.02 -33.63
C GLY A 74 -17.91 2.38 -34.31
N GLU A 75 -18.86 2.48 -35.24
CA GLU A 75 -19.06 3.66 -36.08
C GLU A 75 -20.31 4.49 -35.75
N CYS A 76 -21.31 3.90 -35.09
CA CYS A 76 -22.53 4.62 -34.69
C CYS A 76 -22.28 5.57 -33.52
N ASP A 77 -23.18 6.54 -33.34
CA ASP A 77 -23.02 7.59 -32.31
C ASP A 77 -22.91 6.99 -30.90
N SER A 78 -23.78 6.04 -30.56
CA SER A 78 -23.67 5.30 -29.28
C SER A 78 -22.30 4.63 -29.09
N CYS A 79 -21.77 3.95 -30.13
CA CYS A 79 -20.46 3.32 -30.03
C CYS A 79 -19.32 4.34 -29.84
N LYS A 80 -19.40 5.50 -30.52
CA LYS A 80 -18.43 6.58 -30.42
C LYS A 80 -18.48 7.28 -29.06
N GLU A 81 -19.67 7.60 -28.56
CA GLU A 81 -19.89 8.23 -27.26
C GLU A 81 -19.38 7.32 -26.12
N ILE A 82 -19.67 6.02 -26.17
CA ILE A 82 -19.19 5.07 -25.17
C ILE A 82 -17.66 4.90 -25.26
N ALA A 83 -17.08 4.91 -26.47
CA ALA A 83 -15.62 4.87 -26.65
C ALA A 83 -14.96 6.13 -26.05
N ALA A 84 -15.57 7.29 -26.25
CA ALA A 84 -15.10 8.57 -25.74
C ALA A 84 -15.33 8.75 -24.23
N GLY A 85 -16.29 8.01 -23.65
CA GLY A 85 -16.70 8.15 -22.25
C GLY A 85 -17.67 9.32 -22.02
N THR A 86 -18.44 9.70 -23.04
CA THR A 86 -19.37 10.84 -23.02
C THR A 86 -20.84 10.44 -23.10
N SER A 87 -21.12 9.13 -23.12
CA SER A 87 -22.48 8.59 -23.20
C SER A 87 -23.27 8.86 -21.91
N LEU A 88 -24.46 9.43 -22.04
CA LEU A 88 -25.37 9.68 -20.89
C LEU A 88 -25.92 8.39 -20.29
N ASP A 89 -26.03 7.33 -21.09
CA ASP A 89 -26.58 6.04 -20.67
C ASP A 89 -25.51 5.05 -20.17
N VAL A 90 -24.24 5.47 -20.13
CA VAL A 90 -23.14 4.67 -19.59
C VAL A 90 -22.43 5.49 -18.53
N ILE A 91 -22.77 5.20 -17.28
CA ILE A 91 -22.28 5.93 -16.11
C ILE A 91 -21.05 5.17 -15.59
N GLU A 92 -19.86 5.74 -15.79
CA GLU A 92 -18.60 5.19 -15.27
C GLU A 92 -18.16 6.00 -14.05
N ILE A 93 -18.09 5.34 -12.90
CA ILE A 93 -17.69 5.94 -11.62
C ILE A 93 -16.46 5.20 -11.10
N ASP A 94 -15.40 5.95 -10.82
CA ASP A 94 -14.26 5.45 -10.04
C ASP A 94 -14.59 5.51 -8.55
N ALA A 95 -14.78 4.34 -7.93
CA ALA A 95 -15.13 4.22 -6.52
C ALA A 95 -13.98 4.63 -5.59
N ALA A 96 -12.72 4.66 -6.04
CA ALA A 96 -11.62 5.16 -5.22
C ALA A 96 -11.79 6.67 -4.94
N SER A 97 -12.25 7.42 -5.95
CA SER A 97 -12.50 8.86 -5.86
C SER A 97 -13.92 9.18 -5.35
N ASN A 98 -14.88 8.28 -5.55
CA ASN A 98 -16.31 8.47 -5.25
C ASN A 98 -16.86 7.41 -4.29
N ARG A 99 -16.13 7.13 -3.20
CA ARG A 99 -16.44 6.06 -2.23
C ARG A 99 -17.65 6.31 -1.30
N GLY A 100 -18.17 7.54 -1.28
CA GLY A 100 -19.17 8.01 -0.32
C GLY A 100 -20.59 7.52 -0.62
N ILE A 101 -21.44 7.52 0.42
CA ILE A 101 -22.85 7.13 0.30
C ILE A 101 -23.65 8.09 -0.60
N ASP A 102 -23.33 9.39 -0.60
CA ASP A 102 -24.08 10.40 -1.33
C ASP A 102 -23.97 10.20 -2.85
N GLN A 103 -22.77 9.91 -3.36
CA GLN A 103 -22.56 9.60 -4.77
C GLN A 103 -23.35 8.37 -5.23
N ILE A 104 -23.42 7.34 -4.38
CA ILE A 104 -24.21 6.15 -4.66
C ILE A 104 -25.72 6.44 -4.58
N ARG A 105 -26.17 7.31 -3.67
CA ARG A 105 -27.59 7.73 -3.62
C ARG A 105 -27.98 8.48 -4.89
N GLU A 106 -27.15 9.42 -5.35
CA GLU A 106 -27.34 10.13 -6.61
C GLU A 106 -27.38 9.15 -7.79
N LEU A 107 -26.44 8.21 -7.85
CA LEU A 107 -26.44 7.15 -8.85
C LEU A 107 -27.74 6.36 -8.84
N ARG A 108 -28.23 5.94 -7.67
CA ARG A 108 -29.49 5.18 -7.56
C ARG A 108 -30.68 5.96 -8.09
N GLU A 109 -30.75 7.26 -7.81
CA GLU A 109 -31.81 8.11 -8.36
C GLU A 109 -31.69 8.24 -9.89
N MET A 110 -30.47 8.42 -10.44
CA MET A 110 -30.25 8.44 -11.89
C MET A 110 -30.64 7.13 -12.58
N VAL A 111 -30.44 5.99 -11.91
CA VAL A 111 -30.70 4.64 -12.44
C VAL A 111 -32.20 4.31 -12.49
N ARG A 112 -33.04 4.97 -11.68
CA ARG A 112 -34.51 4.77 -11.73
C ARG A 112 -35.15 5.25 -13.04
N TYR A 113 -34.53 6.24 -13.70
CA TYR A 113 -35.05 6.76 -14.96
C TYR A 113 -34.69 5.85 -16.13
N ALA A 114 -35.55 5.80 -17.14
CA ALA A 114 -35.28 5.09 -18.39
C ALA A 114 -34.01 5.63 -19.08
N PRO A 115 -33.34 4.84 -19.94
CA PRO A 115 -32.26 5.33 -20.79
C PRO A 115 -32.73 6.49 -21.68
N ALA A 116 -31.86 7.47 -21.91
CA ALA A 116 -32.17 8.69 -22.67
C ALA A 116 -32.18 8.45 -24.18
N ALA A 117 -31.17 7.76 -24.71
CA ALA A 117 -31.02 7.51 -26.15
C ALA A 117 -30.71 6.03 -26.48
N SER A 118 -30.18 5.28 -25.51
CA SER A 118 -29.71 3.92 -25.68
C SER A 118 -30.77 2.88 -25.33
N ARG A 119 -30.49 1.60 -25.66
CA ARG A 119 -31.39 0.49 -25.32
C ARG A 119 -31.39 0.18 -23.83
N SER A 120 -30.22 0.22 -23.20
CA SER A 120 -30.01 -0.10 -21.80
C SER A 120 -29.12 0.94 -21.12
N LYS A 121 -29.29 1.11 -19.81
CA LYS A 121 -28.43 1.95 -18.98
C LYS A 121 -27.38 1.06 -18.31
N LEU A 122 -26.11 1.37 -18.52
CA LEU A 122 -25.01 0.62 -17.91
C LEU A 122 -24.32 1.47 -16.84
N VAL A 123 -24.06 0.86 -15.70
CA VAL A 123 -23.34 1.47 -14.59
C VAL A 123 -22.06 0.70 -14.37
N ILE A 124 -20.92 1.34 -14.61
CA ILE A 124 -19.60 0.77 -14.42
C ILE A 124 -18.99 1.38 -13.16
N LEU A 125 -18.77 0.55 -12.14
CA LEU A 125 -18.09 0.93 -10.90
C LEU A 125 -16.67 0.38 -10.95
N ASP A 126 -15.68 1.25 -11.22
CA ASP A 126 -14.27 0.86 -11.19
C ASP A 126 -13.72 0.92 -9.76
N GLU A 127 -12.78 0.03 -9.45
CA GLU A 127 -12.25 -0.21 -8.10
C GLU A 127 -13.34 -0.34 -7.01
N ALA A 128 -14.39 -1.12 -7.30
CA ALA A 128 -15.59 -1.23 -6.46
C ALA A 128 -15.35 -1.70 -5.01
N HIS A 129 -14.20 -2.35 -4.73
CA HIS A 129 -13.80 -2.69 -3.36
C HIS A 129 -13.52 -1.46 -2.48
N MET A 130 -13.31 -0.29 -3.07
CA MET A 130 -13.06 0.96 -2.36
C MET A 130 -14.35 1.64 -1.86
N LEU A 131 -15.53 1.12 -2.20
CA LEU A 131 -16.80 1.62 -1.68
C LEU A 131 -16.87 1.46 -0.17
N THR A 132 -17.40 2.47 0.51
CA THR A 132 -17.71 2.32 1.94
C THR A 132 -18.80 1.28 2.16
N GLY A 133 -18.86 0.69 3.36
CA GLY A 133 -19.92 -0.28 3.70
C GLY A 133 -21.33 0.31 3.55
N GLU A 134 -21.49 1.59 3.89
CA GLU A 134 -22.75 2.32 3.71
C GLU A 134 -23.14 2.48 2.23
N ALA A 135 -22.17 2.84 1.38
CA ALA A 135 -22.34 2.94 -0.06
C ALA A 135 -22.71 1.58 -0.68
N SER A 136 -22.04 0.51 -0.26
CA SER A 136 -22.35 -0.86 -0.70
C SER A 136 -23.78 -1.27 -0.30
N ASN A 137 -24.19 -1.00 0.94
CA ASN A 137 -25.54 -1.29 1.42
C ASN A 137 -26.62 -0.48 0.68
N ALA A 138 -26.30 0.76 0.29
CA ALA A 138 -27.21 1.56 -0.51
C ALA A 138 -27.49 0.91 -1.88
N LEU A 139 -26.50 0.29 -2.52
CA LEU A 139 -26.67 -0.41 -3.80
C LEU A 139 -27.53 -1.68 -3.70
N LEU A 140 -27.58 -2.35 -2.54
CA LEU A 140 -28.22 -3.66 -2.40
C LEU A 140 -29.68 -3.67 -2.83
N LYS A 141 -30.47 -2.66 -2.44
CA LYS A 141 -31.88 -2.57 -2.86
C LYS A 141 -32.04 -2.54 -4.38
N THR A 142 -31.12 -1.85 -5.06
CA THR A 142 -31.14 -1.73 -6.52
C THR A 142 -30.56 -2.95 -7.22
N LEU A 143 -29.72 -3.75 -6.55
CA LEU A 143 -29.26 -5.04 -7.07
C LEU A 143 -30.27 -6.17 -6.82
N GLU A 144 -31.05 -6.10 -5.74
CA GLU A 144 -32.13 -7.04 -5.40
C GLU A 144 -33.34 -6.88 -6.33
N GLU A 145 -33.73 -5.63 -6.57
CA GLU A 145 -34.83 -5.27 -7.45
C GLU A 145 -34.29 -4.35 -8.56
N PRO A 146 -33.55 -4.92 -9.53
CA PRO A 146 -32.94 -4.14 -10.59
C PRO A 146 -34.01 -3.51 -11.48
N PRO A 147 -33.92 -2.20 -11.78
CA PRO A 147 -34.82 -1.58 -12.75
C PRO A 147 -34.65 -2.19 -14.13
N ASP A 148 -35.73 -2.22 -14.91
CA ASP A 148 -35.71 -2.74 -16.27
C ASP A 148 -34.62 -2.07 -17.10
N ARG A 149 -33.85 -2.91 -17.83
CA ARG A 149 -32.78 -2.48 -18.75
C ARG A 149 -31.59 -1.76 -18.09
N VAL A 150 -31.37 -1.99 -16.80
CA VAL A 150 -30.16 -1.55 -16.10
C VAL A 150 -29.19 -2.71 -15.94
N ILE A 151 -27.91 -2.47 -16.25
CA ILE A 151 -26.83 -3.46 -16.05
C ILE A 151 -25.72 -2.82 -15.21
N PHE A 152 -25.39 -3.43 -14.08
CA PHE A 152 -24.26 -3.07 -13.23
C PHE A 152 -23.02 -3.89 -13.61
N VAL A 153 -21.87 -3.22 -13.67
CA VAL A 153 -20.57 -3.86 -13.85
C VAL A 153 -19.61 -3.31 -12.81
N MET A 154 -19.21 -4.15 -11.86
CA MET A 154 -18.26 -3.81 -10.81
C MET A 154 -16.89 -4.36 -11.15
N ALA A 155 -15.92 -3.50 -11.44
CA ALA A 155 -14.54 -3.89 -11.65
C ALA A 155 -13.75 -3.77 -10.34
N THR A 156 -12.95 -4.78 -9.99
CA THR A 156 -12.16 -4.78 -8.75
C THR A 156 -10.86 -5.57 -8.89
N THR A 157 -9.82 -5.19 -8.16
CA THR A 157 -8.62 -6.02 -7.95
C THR A 157 -8.79 -7.03 -6.80
N GLU A 158 -9.64 -6.71 -5.84
CA GLU A 158 -9.83 -7.45 -4.57
C GLU A 158 -11.30 -7.87 -4.44
N PRO A 159 -11.73 -8.97 -5.09
CA PRO A 159 -13.12 -9.43 -5.04
C PRO A 159 -13.57 -9.86 -3.63
N GLU A 160 -12.66 -10.27 -2.76
CA GLU A 160 -12.89 -10.65 -1.37
C GLU A 160 -13.30 -9.47 -0.49
N ASN A 161 -12.92 -8.25 -0.86
CA ASN A 161 -13.28 -7.03 -0.14
C ASN A 161 -14.67 -6.49 -0.53
N LEU A 162 -15.32 -7.09 -1.55
CA LEU A 162 -16.72 -6.79 -1.86
C LEU A 162 -17.65 -7.55 -0.91
N ALA A 163 -18.73 -6.89 -0.47
CA ALA A 163 -19.74 -7.50 0.38
C ALA A 163 -20.33 -8.78 -0.26
N ASP A 164 -20.46 -9.86 0.53
CA ASP A 164 -21.01 -11.14 0.07
C ASP A 164 -22.44 -11.01 -0.48
N THR A 165 -23.20 -10.03 0.02
CA THR A 165 -24.54 -9.68 -0.48
C THR A 165 -24.51 -9.18 -1.93
N ILE A 166 -23.47 -8.46 -2.34
CA ILE A 166 -23.26 -8.04 -3.75
C ILE A 166 -22.79 -9.22 -4.58
N ARG A 167 -21.81 -9.99 -4.07
CA ARG A 167 -21.23 -11.15 -4.76
C ARG A 167 -22.27 -12.21 -5.11
N SER A 168 -23.17 -12.51 -4.17
CA SER A 168 -24.25 -13.50 -4.37
C SER A 168 -25.29 -13.10 -5.42
N ARG A 169 -25.41 -11.80 -5.74
CA ARG A 169 -26.38 -11.27 -6.71
C ARG A 169 -25.76 -10.93 -8.07
N SER A 170 -24.46 -11.16 -8.23
CA SER A 170 -23.72 -10.76 -9.43
C SER A 170 -23.05 -11.97 -10.08
N GLN A 171 -22.98 -11.99 -11.40
CA GLN A 171 -22.18 -12.98 -12.11
C GLN A 171 -20.71 -12.59 -12.07
N HIS A 172 -19.86 -13.45 -11.50
CA HIS A 172 -18.44 -13.17 -11.31
C HIS A 172 -17.59 -13.72 -12.46
N PHE A 173 -16.81 -12.83 -13.09
CA PHE A 173 -15.79 -13.15 -14.08
C PHE A 173 -14.40 -12.79 -13.58
N HIS A 174 -13.50 -13.77 -13.56
CA HIS A 174 -12.10 -13.58 -13.21
C HIS A 174 -11.25 -13.37 -14.46
N PHE A 175 -10.55 -12.24 -14.51
CA PHE A 175 -9.58 -11.88 -15.54
C PHE A 175 -8.19 -12.25 -15.05
N ARG A 176 -7.51 -13.15 -15.78
CA ARG A 176 -6.17 -13.59 -15.42
C ARG A 176 -5.12 -12.56 -15.82
N ALA A 177 -3.96 -12.60 -15.18
CA ALA A 177 -2.77 -11.93 -15.67
C ALA A 177 -2.41 -12.47 -17.07
N LEU A 178 -1.94 -11.59 -17.95
CA LEU A 178 -1.48 -11.98 -19.28
C LEU A 178 -0.13 -12.66 -19.20
N THR A 179 0.08 -13.62 -20.09
CA THR A 179 1.38 -14.28 -20.23
C THR A 179 2.36 -13.36 -20.95
N PHE A 180 3.66 -13.64 -20.78
CA PHE A 180 4.71 -12.94 -21.52
C PHE A 180 4.49 -12.96 -23.04
N ALA A 181 4.15 -14.13 -23.60
CA ALA A 181 3.92 -14.29 -25.03
C ALA A 181 2.75 -13.45 -25.55
N GLU A 182 1.67 -13.36 -24.77
CA GLU A 182 0.50 -12.54 -25.10
C GLU A 182 0.81 -11.04 -25.11
N ILE A 183 1.57 -10.56 -24.12
CA ILE A 183 2.00 -9.16 -24.07
C ILE A 183 2.98 -8.87 -25.21
N ALA A 184 4.00 -9.69 -25.38
CA ALA A 184 5.02 -9.51 -26.41
C ALA A 184 4.40 -9.51 -27.82
N GLY A 185 3.53 -10.48 -28.13
CA GLY A 185 2.83 -10.53 -29.42
C GLY A 185 1.98 -9.29 -29.66
N ARG A 186 1.28 -8.79 -28.64
CA ARG A 186 0.48 -7.57 -28.77
C ARG A 186 1.34 -6.31 -28.94
N LEU A 187 2.46 -6.22 -28.24
CA LEU A 187 3.42 -5.12 -28.42
C LEU A 187 4.02 -5.14 -29.83
N GLU A 188 4.32 -6.32 -30.38
CA GLU A 188 4.83 -6.46 -31.74
C GLU A 188 3.81 -5.99 -32.79
N GLU A 189 2.54 -6.38 -32.66
CA GLU A 189 1.46 -5.90 -33.52
C GLU A 189 1.33 -4.37 -33.50
N ILE A 190 1.42 -3.77 -32.31
CA ILE A 190 1.29 -2.32 -32.12
C ILE A 190 2.53 -1.60 -32.67
N ALA A 191 3.73 -2.12 -32.41
CA ALA A 191 4.98 -1.57 -32.93
C ALA A 191 4.98 -1.52 -34.46
N LYS A 192 4.50 -2.59 -35.12
CA LYS A 192 4.36 -2.63 -36.59
C LYS A 192 3.37 -1.57 -37.09
N LYS A 193 2.22 -1.39 -36.42
CA LYS A 193 1.20 -0.41 -36.83
C LYS A 193 1.58 1.04 -36.55
N GLU A 194 2.41 1.28 -35.53
CA GLU A 194 2.97 2.61 -35.22
C GLU A 194 4.31 2.88 -35.95
N ASN A 195 4.80 1.95 -36.77
CA ASN A 195 6.11 2.00 -37.44
C ASN A 195 7.32 2.19 -36.49
N LEU A 196 7.25 1.58 -35.30
CA LEU A 196 8.34 1.60 -34.31
C LEU A 196 9.35 0.49 -34.61
N LYS A 197 10.64 0.84 -34.62
CA LYS A 197 11.74 -0.13 -34.73
C LYS A 197 12.22 -0.49 -33.32
N ILE A 198 11.74 -1.61 -32.80
CA ILE A 198 12.04 -2.06 -31.43
C ILE A 198 12.88 -3.31 -31.49
N ASP A 199 13.99 -3.33 -30.74
CA ASP A 199 14.80 -4.52 -30.59
C ASP A 199 14.03 -5.63 -29.84
N PRO A 200 14.19 -6.92 -30.22
CA PRO A 200 13.54 -8.02 -29.50
C PRO A 200 13.86 -8.05 -27.99
N GLY A 201 15.10 -7.67 -27.62
CA GLY A 201 15.53 -7.54 -26.22
C GLY A 201 14.74 -6.48 -25.46
N ALA A 202 14.62 -5.27 -26.02
CA ALA A 202 13.84 -4.17 -25.45
C ALA A 202 12.38 -4.58 -25.22
N MET A 203 11.79 -5.26 -26.20
CA MET A 203 10.40 -5.72 -26.12
C MET A 203 10.20 -6.77 -25.02
N ALA A 204 11.16 -7.71 -24.90
CA ALA A 204 11.13 -8.70 -23.83
C ALA A 204 11.27 -8.05 -22.44
N VAL A 205 12.11 -7.01 -22.31
CA VAL A 205 12.24 -6.24 -21.08
C VAL A 205 10.91 -5.57 -20.72
N ILE A 206 10.28 -4.85 -21.65
CA ILE A 206 8.99 -4.17 -21.44
C ILE A 206 7.91 -5.18 -21.03
N ALA A 207 7.81 -6.32 -21.74
CA ALA A 207 6.82 -7.34 -21.46
C ALA A 207 7.01 -7.99 -20.08
N ARG A 208 8.25 -8.20 -19.63
CA ARG A 208 8.55 -8.69 -18.28
C ARG A 208 8.21 -7.67 -17.19
N MET A 209 8.60 -6.41 -17.39
CA MET A 209 8.34 -5.33 -16.44
C MET A 209 6.85 -5.02 -16.27
N ALA A 210 6.03 -5.38 -17.26
CA ALA A 210 4.59 -5.21 -17.21
C ALA A 210 3.85 -6.19 -16.28
N GLU A 211 4.50 -7.26 -15.80
CA GLU A 211 3.94 -8.20 -14.81
C GLU A 211 2.51 -8.69 -15.11
N GLY A 212 2.19 -8.93 -16.39
CA GLY A 212 0.87 -9.41 -16.82
C GLY A 212 -0.17 -8.31 -17.09
N SER A 213 0.18 -7.03 -16.96
CA SER A 213 -0.66 -5.86 -17.25
C SER A 213 -0.35 -5.28 -18.63
N LEU A 214 -1.30 -5.39 -19.58
CA LEU A 214 -1.13 -4.79 -20.90
C LEU A 214 -1.09 -3.26 -20.85
N ARG A 215 -1.84 -2.65 -19.92
CA ARG A 215 -1.85 -1.19 -19.74
C ARG A 215 -0.47 -0.68 -19.36
N ASP A 216 0.21 -1.38 -18.46
CA ASP A 216 1.55 -0.98 -18.01
C ASP A 216 2.57 -1.24 -19.12
N ALA A 217 2.49 -2.37 -19.82
CA ALA A 217 3.32 -2.64 -21.01
C ALA A 217 3.25 -1.51 -22.05
N LEU A 218 2.04 -1.03 -22.38
CA LEU A 218 1.85 0.07 -23.34
C LEU A 218 2.32 1.42 -22.80
N SER A 219 2.25 1.62 -21.48
CA SER A 219 2.76 2.84 -20.84
C SER A 219 4.29 2.88 -20.85
N LEU A 220 4.93 1.73 -20.58
CA LEU A 220 6.38 1.57 -20.70
C LEU A 220 6.86 1.71 -22.15
N LEU A 221 6.11 1.18 -23.11
CA LEU A 221 6.41 1.37 -24.53
C LEU A 221 6.35 2.85 -24.94
N GLU A 222 5.33 3.60 -24.49
CA GLU A 222 5.25 5.03 -24.74
C GLU A 222 6.43 5.78 -24.11
N GLN A 223 6.81 5.42 -22.88
CA GLN A 223 7.96 6.02 -22.21
C GLN A 223 9.26 5.75 -22.99
N ALA A 224 9.46 4.51 -23.47
CA ALA A 224 10.59 4.13 -24.30
C ALA A 224 10.63 4.92 -25.62
N ARG A 225 9.47 5.09 -26.28
CA ARG A 225 9.34 5.92 -27.48
C ARG A 225 9.65 7.40 -27.20
N ALA A 226 9.15 7.94 -26.09
CA ALA A 226 9.40 9.33 -25.72
C ALA A 226 10.89 9.60 -25.45
N TYR A 227 11.64 8.59 -24.98
CA TYR A 227 13.07 8.68 -24.70
C TYR A 227 13.95 8.44 -25.94
N CYS A 228 13.70 7.35 -26.69
CA CYS A 228 14.57 6.92 -27.80
C CYS A 228 14.11 7.45 -29.19
N GLY A 229 12.87 7.95 -29.29
CA GLY A 229 12.20 8.22 -30.56
C GLY A 229 11.59 6.97 -31.19
N ASP A 230 11.55 6.89 -32.52
CA ASP A 230 10.92 5.78 -33.26
C ASP A 230 11.83 4.55 -33.39
N THR A 231 13.09 4.64 -32.97
CA THR A 231 14.04 3.52 -32.87
C THR A 231 14.36 3.27 -31.41
N ILE A 232 14.03 2.08 -30.91
CA ILE A 232 14.05 1.73 -29.49
C ILE A 232 15.04 0.56 -29.31
N PRO A 233 16.33 0.85 -29.02
CA PRO A 233 17.34 -0.18 -28.82
C PRO A 233 17.26 -0.80 -27.42
N ASP A 234 17.73 -2.06 -27.28
CA ASP A 234 17.70 -2.80 -25.99
C ASP A 234 18.41 -2.06 -24.86
N LYS A 235 19.59 -1.49 -25.14
CA LYS A 235 20.43 -0.81 -24.16
C LYS A 235 19.70 0.38 -23.51
N ASP A 236 19.10 1.24 -24.33
CA ASP A 236 18.45 2.47 -23.85
C ASP A 236 17.18 2.15 -23.06
N VAL A 237 16.44 1.09 -23.44
CA VAL A 237 15.27 0.63 -22.67
C VAL A 237 15.68 0.08 -21.31
N ARG A 238 16.76 -0.70 -21.23
CA ARG A 238 17.27 -1.21 -19.94
C ARG A 238 17.72 -0.08 -19.03
N GLU A 239 18.39 0.93 -19.59
CA GLU A 239 18.81 2.13 -18.84
C GLU A 239 17.60 2.94 -18.36
N LEU A 240 16.65 3.22 -19.25
CA LEU A 240 15.43 3.98 -18.96
C LEU A 240 14.56 3.31 -17.89
N LEU A 241 14.37 1.99 -18.00
CA LEU A 241 13.57 1.23 -17.06
C LEU A 241 14.33 0.85 -15.79
N GLY A 242 15.61 1.23 -15.70
CA GLY A 242 16.47 0.96 -14.55
C GLY A 242 16.69 -0.53 -14.31
N VAL A 243 16.60 -1.35 -15.37
CA VAL A 243 16.79 -2.79 -15.28
C VAL A 243 18.18 -3.06 -14.75
N VAL A 244 18.23 -3.88 -13.70
CA VAL A 244 19.49 -4.33 -13.13
C VAL A 244 20.20 -5.18 -14.18
N PRO A 245 21.44 -4.83 -14.55
CA PRO A 245 22.16 -5.59 -15.54
C PRO A 245 22.62 -6.93 -14.93
N ASP A 246 22.67 -7.98 -15.75
CA ASP A 246 22.93 -9.34 -15.27
C ASP A 246 24.32 -9.46 -14.61
N ASP A 247 25.30 -8.68 -15.08
CA ASP A 247 26.63 -8.56 -14.51
C ASP A 247 26.64 -8.11 -13.04
N ALA A 248 25.72 -7.22 -12.65
CA ALA A 248 25.60 -6.78 -11.26
C ALA A 248 25.04 -7.88 -10.35
N LEU A 249 24.16 -8.74 -10.87
CA LEU A 249 23.65 -9.91 -10.14
C LEU A 249 24.72 -11.01 -10.05
N GLU A 250 25.48 -11.24 -11.13
CA GLU A 250 26.63 -12.14 -11.13
C GLU A 250 27.72 -11.67 -10.17
N GLU A 251 27.99 -10.36 -10.11
CA GLU A 251 28.93 -9.76 -9.17
C GLU A 251 28.47 -9.93 -7.73
N LEU A 252 27.16 -9.79 -7.45
CA LEU A 252 26.60 -10.06 -6.14
C LEU A 252 26.79 -11.53 -5.75
N VAL A 253 26.50 -12.46 -6.65
CA VAL A 253 26.72 -13.90 -6.44
C VAL A 253 28.20 -14.19 -6.18
N GLY A 254 29.11 -13.59 -6.95
CA GLY A 254 30.55 -13.71 -6.75
C GLY A 254 31.04 -13.12 -5.44
N ALA A 255 30.46 -12.01 -4.98
CA ALA A 255 30.75 -11.42 -3.68
C ALA A 255 30.31 -12.33 -2.53
N ILE A 256 29.16 -13.01 -2.68
CA ILE A 256 28.66 -13.97 -1.68
C ILE A 256 29.56 -15.22 -1.64
N SER A 257 29.88 -15.82 -2.80
CA SER A 257 30.71 -17.04 -2.85
C SER A 257 32.14 -16.81 -2.37
N SER A 258 32.70 -15.63 -2.61
CA SER A 258 34.02 -15.24 -2.10
C SER A 258 34.00 -14.67 -0.68
N GLY A 259 32.82 -14.49 -0.07
CA GLY A 259 32.66 -13.89 1.25
C GLY A 259 33.19 -12.44 1.35
N SER A 260 33.17 -11.68 0.24
CA SER A 260 33.80 -10.36 0.13
C SER A 260 32.82 -9.21 0.35
N ALA A 261 32.86 -8.62 1.55
CA ALA A 261 32.07 -7.45 1.93
C ALA A 261 32.37 -6.22 1.06
N ASP A 262 33.64 -6.04 0.68
CA ASP A 262 34.07 -4.91 -0.14
C ASP A 262 33.39 -4.90 -1.52
N ARG A 263 33.33 -6.05 -2.20
CA ARG A 263 32.67 -6.18 -3.51
C ARG A 263 31.17 -5.88 -3.43
N ALA A 264 30.49 -6.40 -2.42
CA ALA A 264 29.05 -6.16 -2.27
C ALA A 264 28.72 -4.71 -1.89
N LEU A 265 29.52 -4.06 -1.03
CA LEU A 265 29.34 -2.64 -0.73
C LEU A 265 29.73 -1.75 -1.94
N GLY A 266 30.73 -2.16 -2.71
CA GLY A 266 31.11 -1.54 -3.97
C GLY A 266 29.97 -1.50 -4.99
N LEU A 267 29.18 -2.58 -5.10
CA LEU A 267 27.96 -2.60 -5.92
C LEU A 267 26.97 -1.50 -5.49
N VAL A 268 26.67 -1.38 -4.19
CA VAL A 268 25.75 -0.34 -3.68
C VAL A 268 26.26 1.05 -4.02
N HIS A 269 27.56 1.30 -3.86
CA HIS A 269 28.17 2.58 -4.21
C HIS A 269 28.02 2.90 -5.72
N THR A 270 28.23 1.92 -6.60
CA THR A 270 28.04 2.09 -8.05
C THR A 270 26.58 2.41 -8.38
N PHE A 271 25.62 1.66 -7.83
CA PHE A 271 24.19 1.92 -8.03
C PHE A 271 23.79 3.34 -7.58
N GLN A 272 24.33 3.82 -6.47
CA GLN A 272 24.07 5.19 -6.02
C GLN A 272 24.68 6.25 -6.93
N LYS A 273 25.92 6.04 -7.38
CA LYS A 273 26.61 6.98 -8.28
C LYS A 273 25.86 7.12 -9.62
N GLU A 274 25.27 6.03 -10.09
CA GLU A 274 24.44 5.97 -11.30
C GLU A 274 22.98 6.40 -11.07
N GLY A 275 22.59 6.75 -9.85
CA GLY A 275 21.23 7.18 -9.53
C GLY A 275 20.16 6.08 -9.65
N ARG A 276 20.57 4.81 -9.59
CA ARG A 276 19.69 3.65 -9.73
C ARG A 276 18.91 3.34 -8.46
N ASN A 277 17.76 2.70 -8.62
CA ASN A 277 16.87 2.37 -7.52
C ASN A 277 17.36 1.13 -6.74
N LEU A 278 17.80 1.32 -5.51
CA LEU A 278 18.28 0.26 -4.61
C LEU A 278 17.20 -0.76 -4.22
N GLN A 279 15.95 -0.33 -4.10
CA GLN A 279 14.83 -1.24 -3.81
C GLN A 279 14.58 -2.17 -5.00
N HIS A 280 14.63 -1.63 -6.22
CA HIS A 280 14.52 -2.43 -7.42
C HIS A 280 15.66 -3.46 -7.52
N PHE A 281 16.89 -3.04 -7.23
CA PHE A 281 18.03 -3.96 -7.14
C PHE A 281 17.80 -5.11 -6.15
N CYS A 282 17.32 -4.80 -4.94
CA CYS A 282 17.02 -5.83 -3.93
C CYS A 282 15.96 -6.84 -4.44
N ARG A 283 14.91 -6.37 -5.11
CA ARG A 283 13.88 -7.25 -5.69
C ARG A 283 14.41 -8.14 -6.82
N GLU A 284 15.27 -7.62 -7.68
CA GLU A 284 15.91 -8.42 -8.72
C GLU A 284 16.89 -9.44 -8.11
N ALA A 285 17.61 -9.08 -7.05
CA ALA A 285 18.43 -10.03 -6.28
C ALA A 285 17.59 -11.15 -5.64
N ILE A 286 16.40 -10.84 -5.11
CA ILE A 286 15.45 -11.84 -4.59
C ILE A 286 15.00 -12.79 -5.70
N ARG A 287 14.63 -12.27 -6.88
CA ARG A 287 14.24 -13.09 -8.05
C ARG A 287 15.39 -13.98 -8.50
N HIS A 288 16.60 -13.43 -8.57
CA HIS A 288 17.80 -14.16 -8.97
C HIS A 288 18.09 -15.29 -7.98
N MET A 289 18.06 -15.02 -6.68
CA MET A 289 18.27 -16.02 -5.63
C MET A 289 17.21 -17.14 -5.68
N ARG A 290 15.94 -16.80 -5.97
CA ARG A 290 14.87 -17.79 -6.21
C ARG A 290 15.20 -18.69 -7.40
N ASN A 291 15.67 -18.12 -8.51
CA ASN A 291 16.04 -18.88 -9.69
C ASN A 291 17.22 -19.83 -9.41
N LEU A 292 18.21 -19.40 -8.63
CA LEU A 292 19.31 -20.28 -8.18
C LEU A 292 18.79 -21.42 -7.32
N LEU A 293 17.90 -21.15 -6.36
CA LEU A 293 17.27 -22.16 -5.51
C LEU A 293 16.49 -23.19 -6.33
N ILE A 294 15.65 -22.74 -7.27
CA ILE A 294 14.89 -23.63 -8.17
C ILE A 294 15.83 -24.45 -9.05
N ALA A 295 16.89 -23.84 -9.60
CA ALA A 295 17.88 -24.57 -10.39
C ALA A 295 18.61 -25.64 -9.56
N ARG A 296 18.83 -25.39 -8.26
CA ARG A 296 19.46 -26.35 -7.33
C ARG A 296 18.54 -27.52 -6.98
N VAL A 297 17.25 -27.25 -6.74
CA VAL A 297 16.26 -28.25 -6.28
C VAL A 297 15.63 -29.03 -7.44
N CYS A 298 15.20 -28.32 -8.48
CA CYS A 298 14.45 -28.90 -9.61
C CYS A 298 15.31 -29.15 -10.86
N GLY A 299 16.56 -28.68 -10.89
CA GLY A 299 17.45 -28.76 -12.05
C GLY A 299 17.32 -27.56 -13.00
N ALA A 300 18.36 -27.36 -13.82
CA ALA A 300 18.56 -26.19 -14.66
C ALA A 300 17.54 -26.04 -15.81
N ASP A 301 16.90 -27.13 -16.23
CA ASP A 301 15.95 -27.14 -17.35
C ASP A 301 14.49 -26.93 -16.90
N SER A 302 14.25 -26.77 -15.61
CA SER A 302 12.91 -26.61 -15.06
C SER A 302 12.18 -25.38 -15.65
N ASP A 303 10.95 -25.59 -16.08
CA ASP A 303 10.06 -24.52 -16.55
C ASP A 303 9.69 -23.51 -15.45
N LEU A 304 9.99 -23.83 -14.18
CA LEU A 304 9.77 -22.95 -13.03
C LEU A 304 10.81 -21.82 -12.95
N ILE A 305 11.92 -21.92 -13.70
CA ILE A 305 12.97 -20.89 -13.75
C ILE A 305 12.50 -19.77 -14.68
N ALA A 306 12.27 -18.60 -14.10
CA ALA A 306 11.89 -17.40 -14.84
C ALA A 306 13.13 -16.71 -15.44
N ALA A 307 13.81 -17.38 -16.36
CA ALA A 307 14.99 -16.89 -17.08
C ALA A 307 14.98 -17.32 -18.56
N THR A 308 15.70 -16.58 -19.40
CA THR A 308 15.86 -16.95 -20.81
C THR A 308 16.71 -18.22 -20.96
N PRO A 309 16.52 -19.02 -22.04
CA PRO A 309 17.31 -20.23 -22.26
C PRO A 309 18.83 -19.99 -22.20
N ASP A 310 19.29 -18.83 -22.67
CA ASP A 310 20.71 -18.45 -22.68
C ASP A 310 21.28 -18.20 -21.27
N GLN A 311 20.44 -17.82 -20.31
CA GLN A 311 20.84 -17.56 -18.92
C GLN A 311 20.83 -18.81 -18.04
N ARG A 312 20.12 -19.88 -18.45
CA ARG A 312 19.98 -21.13 -17.65
C ARG A 312 21.34 -21.79 -17.33
N PRO A 313 22.31 -21.89 -18.25
CA PRO A 313 23.62 -22.47 -17.95
C PRO A 313 24.40 -21.68 -16.89
N ALA A 314 24.35 -20.34 -16.97
CA ALA A 314 25.03 -19.47 -16.00
C ALA A 314 24.41 -19.60 -14.60
N LEU A 315 23.07 -19.62 -14.52
CA LEU A 315 22.33 -19.87 -13.27
C LEU A 315 22.65 -21.24 -12.67
N ALA A 316 22.75 -22.30 -13.49
CA ALA A 316 23.11 -23.63 -13.02
C ALA A 316 24.53 -23.66 -12.41
N LYS A 317 25.49 -23.01 -13.06
CA LYS A 317 26.87 -22.90 -12.57
C LYS A 317 26.95 -22.10 -11.27
N ALA A 318 26.17 -21.03 -11.14
CA ALA A 318 26.08 -20.24 -9.91
C ALA A 318 25.41 -21.02 -8.78
N ALA A 319 24.31 -21.71 -9.06
CA ALA A 319 23.58 -22.51 -8.07
C ALA A 319 24.42 -23.66 -7.49
N ALA A 320 25.32 -24.24 -8.29
CA ALA A 320 26.23 -25.30 -7.85
C ALA A 320 27.25 -24.84 -6.79
N GLN A 321 27.47 -23.52 -6.63
CA GLN A 321 28.41 -22.97 -5.63
C GLN A 321 27.83 -22.97 -4.22
N PHE A 322 26.53 -23.19 -4.06
CA PHE A 322 25.83 -23.08 -2.78
C PHE A 322 25.02 -24.33 -2.46
N SER A 323 24.83 -24.59 -1.16
CA SER A 323 23.86 -25.58 -0.70
C SER A 323 22.42 -25.06 -0.84
N GLU A 324 21.45 -25.97 -0.82
CA GLU A 324 20.02 -25.58 -0.77
C GLU A 324 19.70 -24.74 0.47
N GLU A 325 20.31 -25.07 1.60
CA GLU A 325 20.15 -24.37 2.88
C GLU A 325 20.70 -22.93 2.80
N ASP A 326 21.85 -22.75 2.15
CA ASP A 326 22.43 -21.43 1.91
C ASP A 326 21.52 -20.56 1.05
N LEU A 327 21.07 -21.08 -0.09
CA LEU A 327 20.20 -20.35 -1.01
C LEU A 327 18.86 -19.98 -0.34
N THR A 328 18.30 -20.87 0.48
CA THR A 328 17.08 -20.61 1.25
C THR A 328 17.30 -19.49 2.27
N ARG A 329 18.42 -19.53 2.99
CA ARG A 329 18.78 -18.49 3.97
C ARG A 329 19.06 -17.14 3.31
N PHE A 330 19.78 -17.13 2.19
CA PHE A 330 20.03 -15.92 1.41
C PHE A 330 18.74 -15.28 0.93
N PHE A 331 17.81 -16.10 0.44
CA PHE A 331 16.49 -15.66 0.02
C PHE A 331 15.71 -15.00 1.17
N GLN A 332 15.73 -15.59 2.37
CA GLN A 332 15.09 -15.01 3.56
C GLN A 332 15.71 -13.67 4.00
N ILE A 333 17.05 -13.58 3.99
CA ILE A 333 17.76 -12.34 4.33
C ILE A 333 17.39 -11.22 3.35
N LEU A 334 17.34 -11.52 2.06
CA LEU A 334 16.96 -10.56 1.03
C LEU A 334 15.49 -10.11 1.16
N LEU A 335 14.56 -11.03 1.43
CA LEU A 335 13.15 -10.68 1.69
C LEU A 335 13.01 -9.72 2.88
N GLN A 336 13.69 -9.99 3.99
CA GLN A 336 13.69 -9.10 5.15
C GLN A 336 14.34 -7.75 4.84
N THR A 337 15.37 -7.76 3.98
CA THR A 337 16.05 -6.55 3.51
C THR A 337 15.10 -5.70 2.65
N ASP A 338 14.35 -6.27 1.70
CA ASP A 338 13.37 -5.53 0.89
C ASP A 338 12.26 -4.88 1.74
N ASP A 339 11.75 -5.61 2.75
CA ASP A 339 10.78 -5.09 3.72
C ASP A 339 11.33 -3.87 4.49
N ASP A 340 12.58 -3.96 4.95
CA ASP A 340 13.28 -2.87 5.63
C ASP A 340 13.47 -1.66 4.70
N LEU A 341 13.91 -1.89 3.45
CA LEU A 341 14.07 -0.85 2.43
C LEU A 341 12.77 -0.12 2.12
N ARG A 342 11.61 -0.80 2.21
CA ARG A 342 10.29 -0.20 1.94
C ARG A 342 9.77 0.64 3.11
N ARG A 343 10.03 0.23 4.35
CA ARG A 343 9.40 0.84 5.55
C ARG A 343 10.28 1.84 6.27
N LYS A 344 11.60 1.72 6.18
CA LYS A 344 12.55 2.49 7.00
C LYS A 344 13.20 3.65 6.21
N PRO A 345 13.59 4.73 6.90
CA PRO A 345 14.35 5.81 6.27
C PRO A 345 15.74 5.33 5.84
N ASP A 346 16.30 5.97 4.80
CA ASP A 346 17.63 5.67 4.24
C ASP A 346 17.81 4.23 3.67
N PRO A 347 17.32 4.00 2.43
CA PRO A 347 17.43 2.69 1.75
C PRO A 347 18.87 2.20 1.57
N ARG A 348 19.86 3.10 1.54
CA ARG A 348 21.26 2.74 1.34
C ARG A 348 21.77 1.91 2.49
N VAL A 349 21.64 2.43 3.71
CA VAL A 349 22.14 1.79 4.93
C VAL A 349 21.48 0.43 5.13
N HIS A 350 20.19 0.33 4.84
CA HIS A 350 19.47 -0.94 4.96
C HIS A 350 19.93 -1.98 3.94
N LEU A 351 20.23 -1.58 2.70
CA LEU A 351 20.77 -2.49 1.71
C LEU A 351 22.19 -2.93 2.09
N GLU A 352 23.07 -1.99 2.47
CA GLU A 352 24.43 -2.29 2.92
C GLU A 352 24.42 -3.30 4.08
N MET A 353 23.57 -3.07 5.10
CA MET A 353 23.44 -3.98 6.24
C MET A 353 22.88 -5.36 5.83
N GLY A 354 21.90 -5.39 4.93
CA GLY A 354 21.35 -6.64 4.40
C GLY A 354 22.40 -7.47 3.63
N LEU A 355 23.20 -6.83 2.79
CA LEU A 355 24.29 -7.48 2.05
C LEU A 355 25.41 -7.97 2.98
N LEU A 356 25.74 -7.22 4.03
CA LEU A 356 26.71 -7.67 5.05
C LEU A 356 26.20 -8.90 5.80
N ARG A 357 24.89 -8.95 6.14
CA ARG A 357 24.27 -10.13 6.74
C ARG A 357 24.32 -11.33 5.79
N LEU A 358 24.08 -11.10 4.50
CA LEU A 358 24.14 -12.12 3.46
C LEU A 358 25.54 -12.75 3.37
N ILE A 359 26.58 -11.92 3.37
CA ILE A 359 27.98 -12.37 3.31
C ILE A 359 28.40 -13.09 4.58
N ASN A 360 28.00 -12.58 5.74
CA ASN A 360 28.28 -13.26 7.02
C ASN A 360 27.54 -14.58 7.15
N ALA A 361 26.33 -14.67 6.59
CA ALA A 361 25.61 -15.93 6.51
C ALA A 361 26.45 -16.95 5.71
N ALA A 362 26.94 -16.59 4.53
CA ALA A 362 27.76 -17.48 3.71
C ALA A 362 29.03 -18.03 4.40
N ARG A 363 29.53 -17.36 5.46
CA ARG A 363 30.70 -17.80 6.25
C ARG A 363 30.39 -18.77 7.38
N LEU A 364 29.13 -18.93 7.76
CA LEU A 364 28.77 -19.89 8.80
C LEU A 364 28.99 -21.29 8.24
N ALA A 365 30.12 -21.90 8.62
CA ALA A 365 30.39 -23.30 8.37
C ALA A 365 29.25 -24.15 8.96
N PRO A 366 28.91 -25.29 8.34
CA PRO A 366 28.07 -26.29 8.97
C PRO A 366 28.66 -26.59 10.35
N LEU A 367 27.81 -26.64 11.39
CA LEU A 367 28.23 -26.90 12.77
C LEU A 367 29.04 -28.20 12.87
N GLU A 368 28.83 -29.10 11.90
CA GLU A 368 29.55 -30.34 11.66
C GLU A 368 31.06 -30.15 11.44
N GLU A 369 31.51 -29.15 10.66
CA GLU A 369 32.94 -28.89 10.43
C GLU A 369 33.64 -28.36 11.69
N LEU A 370 32.97 -27.46 12.44
CA LEU A 370 33.48 -26.97 13.73
C LEU A 370 33.52 -28.08 14.80
N LEU A 371 32.56 -29.00 14.76
CA LEU A 371 32.54 -30.19 15.63
C LEU A 371 33.60 -31.22 15.24
N GLU A 372 33.94 -31.35 13.96
CA GLU A 372 35.06 -32.18 13.50
C GLU A 372 36.42 -31.59 13.88
N GLU A 373 36.62 -30.28 13.73
CA GLU A 373 37.84 -29.59 14.18
C GLU A 373 38.03 -29.68 15.72
N LEU A 374 36.94 -29.58 16.49
CA LEU A 374 36.95 -29.78 17.94
C LEU A 374 37.22 -31.23 18.35
N LYS A 375 36.84 -32.21 17.52
CA LYS A 375 37.12 -33.63 17.74
C LYS A 375 38.54 -34.02 17.29
N SER A 376 39.11 -33.35 16.28
CA SER A 376 40.47 -33.60 15.81
C SER A 376 41.56 -32.80 16.55
N GLY A 377 41.19 -31.75 17.30
CA GLY A 377 42.13 -30.87 18.04
C GLY A 377 42.53 -31.31 19.46
N GLY A 378 42.20 -32.54 19.86
CA GLY A 378 42.38 -33.03 21.22
C GLY A 378 43.57 -33.98 21.42
N THR A 379 44.78 -33.65 20.97
CA THR A 379 46.07 -34.16 21.52
C THR A 379 47.25 -33.63 20.72
N ASP A 380 47.86 -32.53 21.18
CA ASP A 380 49.29 -32.54 21.51
C ASP A 380 49.70 -31.20 22.13
N SER A 381 49.99 -31.25 23.43
CA SER A 381 50.69 -30.20 24.15
C SER A 381 52.09 -30.69 24.43
N ARG A 382 53.09 -30.10 23.77
CA ARG A 382 54.46 -30.01 24.29
C ARG A 382 55.21 -28.81 23.70
N ALA A 383 55.25 -27.76 24.53
CA ALA A 383 56.32 -26.80 24.76
C ALA A 383 57.40 -26.59 23.67
N SER A 384 57.49 -25.35 23.19
CA SER A 384 58.76 -24.62 23.20
C SER A 384 58.50 -23.12 23.32
N ALA A 385 59.29 -22.49 24.19
CA ALA A 385 59.22 -21.10 24.61
C ALA A 385 59.89 -20.15 23.61
N GLY A 386 59.48 -18.87 23.65
CA GLY A 386 60.27 -17.78 23.09
C GLY A 386 59.49 -16.47 22.88
N MET A 387 59.66 -15.53 23.83
CA MET A 387 59.77 -14.06 23.69
C MET A 387 59.28 -13.37 22.38
N ALA A 388 58.62 -12.20 22.39
CA ALA A 388 58.77 -11.06 23.29
C ALA A 388 57.54 -10.11 23.23
N ARG A 389 57.30 -9.44 24.36
CA ARG A 389 56.43 -8.27 24.52
C ARG A 389 57.12 -7.00 23.98
N SER A 390 56.34 -6.08 23.42
CA SER A 390 56.65 -4.64 23.38
C SER A 390 55.31 -3.88 23.43
N ALA A 391 54.82 -3.43 24.59
CA ALA A 391 55.20 -2.21 25.32
C ALA A 391 54.86 -0.91 24.56
N ALA A 392 53.73 -0.31 24.95
CA ALA A 392 53.45 1.11 24.74
C ALA A 392 54.30 1.98 25.67
N PRO A 393 54.64 3.20 25.25
CA PRO A 393 54.41 4.40 26.04
C PRO A 393 53.76 5.50 25.16
N GLY A 394 52.95 6.45 25.63
CA GLY A 394 53.09 7.30 26.81
C GLY A 394 53.10 8.76 26.33
N ILE A 395 52.13 9.54 26.80
CA ILE A 395 51.81 10.94 26.43
C ILE A 395 52.91 11.89 26.95
N THR A 396 53.33 12.91 26.17
CA THR A 396 53.73 14.23 26.69
C THR A 396 53.83 15.33 25.61
N SER A 397 53.07 16.40 25.84
CA SER A 397 53.30 17.85 25.65
C SER A 397 54.33 18.43 24.65
N ALA A 398 53.83 19.39 23.86
CA ALA A 398 54.57 20.40 23.10
C ALA A 398 55.38 21.40 23.96
N PRO A 399 56.32 22.12 23.32
CA PRO A 399 56.35 23.59 23.43
C PRO A 399 56.46 24.31 22.07
N ALA A 400 56.11 25.60 22.09
CA ALA A 400 55.73 26.45 20.95
C ALA A 400 56.86 27.43 20.49
N PRO A 401 56.63 28.54 19.74
CA PRO A 401 57.19 28.78 18.40
C PRO A 401 58.07 30.06 18.29
N ALA A 402 58.67 30.30 17.11
CA ALA A 402 59.33 31.57 16.76
C ALA A 402 58.83 32.14 15.41
N GLN A 403 58.82 33.48 15.34
CA GLN A 403 57.98 34.38 14.53
C GLN A 403 58.58 34.87 13.18
N ARG A 404 57.68 35.42 12.33
CA ARG A 404 57.68 36.73 11.58
C ARG A 404 57.16 36.53 10.14
N GLY A 405 56.30 37.34 9.53
CA GLY A 405 55.53 38.56 9.85
C GLY A 405 54.51 38.76 8.69
N ALA A 406 53.26 39.16 8.93
CA ALA A 406 52.73 40.54 8.97
C ALA A 406 51.83 40.85 7.75
N ALA A 407 50.52 41.00 7.98
CA ALA A 407 49.69 42.15 7.58
C ALA A 407 48.23 41.97 8.07
N SER A 408 47.76 42.98 8.80
CA SER A 408 46.45 43.08 9.47
C SER A 408 45.27 43.38 8.55
N THR A 409 44.09 42.88 8.91
CA THR A 409 42.82 43.61 8.76
C THR A 409 41.88 43.29 9.92
N VAL A 410 41.28 44.35 10.45
CA VAL A 410 40.55 44.47 11.73
C VAL A 410 39.07 44.10 11.56
N VAL A 411 38.50 43.49 12.62
CA VAL A 411 37.08 43.22 12.83
C VAL A 411 36.36 44.49 13.30
N ALA A 412 35.15 44.76 12.77
CA ALA A 412 34.19 45.67 13.39
C ALA A 412 32.76 45.08 13.29
N GLN A 413 32.06 45.08 14.43
CA GLN A 413 30.67 44.68 14.61
C GLN A 413 29.69 45.82 14.28
N ALA A 414 28.51 45.44 13.75
CA ALA A 414 27.12 45.97 13.88
C ALA A 414 26.85 47.50 13.82
N PRO A 415 25.74 48.00 13.19
CA PRO A 415 24.38 47.78 13.72
C PRO A 415 23.19 47.78 12.70
N LEU A 416 22.00 47.45 13.24
CA LEU A 416 20.65 47.60 12.68
C LEU A 416 20.32 49.03 12.20
N PRO A 417 19.30 49.20 11.33
CA PRO A 417 18.45 50.39 11.37
C PRO A 417 16.97 50.07 11.62
N ALA A 418 16.34 51.02 12.32
CA ALA A 418 14.92 51.06 12.69
C ALA A 418 14.12 52.02 11.77
N LYS A 419 12.82 51.71 11.64
CA LYS A 419 11.63 52.59 11.48
C LYS A 419 11.69 53.82 10.54
N SER A 420 10.75 53.83 9.59
CA SER A 420 10.06 55.05 9.13
C SER A 420 8.53 54.81 9.15
N SER A 421 7.83 55.64 9.92
CA SER A 421 6.37 55.81 9.92
C SER A 421 5.98 57.06 9.13
N THR A 422 4.85 57.05 8.41
CA THR A 422 3.62 57.85 8.64
C THR A 422 2.79 58.00 7.36
N ALA A 423 1.46 57.88 7.55
CA ALA A 423 0.35 57.97 6.61
C ALA A 423 0.04 59.44 6.16
N PRO A 424 -1.03 59.78 5.39
CA PRO A 424 -2.44 59.57 5.77
C PRO A 424 -3.41 59.17 4.62
N PRO A 425 -4.71 58.93 4.93
CA PRO A 425 -5.69 58.26 4.06
C PRO A 425 -6.66 59.24 3.38
N MET A 426 -7.38 58.76 2.36
CA MET A 426 -8.67 59.33 1.95
C MET A 426 -9.77 58.30 2.16
N ALA A 427 -10.67 58.63 3.08
CA ALA A 427 -12.00 58.07 3.21
C ALA A 427 -12.94 58.77 2.22
N MET A 428 -13.94 58.04 1.72
CA MET A 428 -15.28 58.61 1.59
C MET A 428 -16.33 57.51 1.71
N ASP A 429 -17.29 57.85 2.56
CA ASP A 429 -18.36 57.06 3.15
C ASP A 429 -19.41 56.50 2.17
N ALA A 430 -20.09 55.45 2.65
CA ALA A 430 -21.51 55.45 3.04
C ALA A 430 -22.23 54.19 2.52
N ALA A 431 -23.20 53.57 3.18
CA ALA A 431 -23.65 53.46 4.58
C ALA A 431 -24.86 52.50 4.54
N VAL A 432 -25.13 51.81 5.65
CA VAL A 432 -26.43 51.24 6.07
C VAL A 432 -27.02 50.06 5.27
N ASN A 433 -26.95 48.86 5.86
CA ASN A 433 -28.16 48.21 6.35
C ASN A 433 -27.87 47.15 7.43
N GLU A 434 -28.66 47.27 8.49
CA GLU A 434 -28.69 46.48 9.72
C GLU A 434 -29.61 45.25 9.53
N GLU A 435 -29.44 44.28 10.43
CA GLU A 435 -30.35 43.16 10.76
C GLU A 435 -30.48 41.97 9.79
N ALA A 436 -29.76 40.90 10.11
CA ALA A 436 -30.39 39.61 10.43
C ALA A 436 -29.37 38.70 11.15
N ALA A 437 -29.54 38.59 12.47
CA ALA A 437 -28.90 37.58 13.28
C ALA A 437 -29.41 36.18 12.88
N LEU A 438 -28.54 35.36 12.29
CA LEU A 438 -28.76 33.92 12.13
C LEU A 438 -27.60 33.17 12.76
N GLN A 439 -27.84 32.85 14.02
CA GLN A 439 -27.30 31.78 14.85
C GLN A 439 -26.47 30.72 14.10
N HIS A 440 -25.15 30.73 14.29
CA HIS A 440 -24.35 29.51 14.16
C HIS A 440 -24.72 28.57 15.31
N LYS A 441 -25.61 27.61 15.04
CA LYS A 441 -25.75 26.41 15.86
C LYS A 441 -24.49 25.58 15.69
N SER A 442 -23.56 25.69 16.62
CA SER A 442 -22.61 24.62 16.89
C SER A 442 -23.42 23.42 17.39
N ASN A 443 -23.40 22.32 16.63
CA ASN A 443 -23.79 21.01 17.16
C ASN A 443 -22.73 20.58 18.18
N GLY A 444 -22.74 21.20 19.35
CA GLY A 444 -21.98 20.77 20.50
C GLY A 444 -22.71 19.62 21.16
N THR A 445 -22.24 18.39 20.95
CA THR A 445 -22.55 17.29 21.87
C THR A 445 -22.16 17.76 23.27
N ALA A 446 -23.13 17.95 24.16
CA ALA A 446 -22.87 18.37 25.54
C ALA A 446 -21.96 17.33 26.21
N VAL A 447 -20.69 17.68 26.43
CA VAL A 447 -19.72 16.81 27.09
C VAL A 447 -20.20 16.55 28.50
N LYS A 448 -20.44 15.27 28.84
CA LYS A 448 -20.80 14.89 30.21
C LYS A 448 -19.53 14.96 31.07
N VAL A 449 -19.60 15.61 32.22
CA VAL A 449 -18.44 15.79 33.10
C VAL A 449 -18.77 15.24 34.49
N SER A 450 -17.88 14.43 35.07
CA SER A 450 -18.00 13.94 36.44
C SER A 450 -16.68 14.08 37.21
N GLY A 451 -16.70 14.74 38.37
CA GLY A 451 -15.52 14.90 39.24
C GLY A 451 -14.55 16.04 38.86
N ILE A 452 -14.85 16.80 37.79
CA ILE A 452 -14.09 17.98 37.33
C ILE A 452 -15.10 19.06 36.90
N SER A 453 -14.77 20.35 37.05
CA SER A 453 -15.70 21.41 36.62
C SER A 453 -15.66 21.61 35.09
N ALA A 454 -16.77 22.05 34.51
CA ALA A 454 -16.84 22.35 33.08
C ALA A 454 -15.85 23.44 32.65
N GLU A 455 -15.58 24.40 33.55
CA GLU A 455 -14.58 25.47 33.37
C GLU A 455 -13.16 24.92 33.31
N GLN A 456 -12.81 23.98 34.19
CA GLN A 456 -11.49 23.31 34.19
C GLN A 456 -11.29 22.47 32.92
N VAL A 457 -12.32 21.80 32.42
CA VAL A 457 -12.24 21.06 31.15
C VAL A 457 -12.00 22.02 29.98
N ALA A 458 -12.68 23.17 29.96
CA ALA A 458 -12.48 24.19 28.93
C ALA A 458 -11.06 24.78 28.97
N GLU A 459 -10.51 25.02 30.15
CA GLU A 459 -9.15 25.51 30.34
C GLU A 459 -8.09 24.48 29.91
N ILE A 460 -8.29 23.19 30.23
CA ILE A 460 -7.44 22.09 29.76
C ILE A 460 -7.48 22.01 28.22
N LYS A 461 -8.68 22.06 27.62
CA LYS A 461 -8.85 22.05 26.16
C LYS A 461 -8.13 23.22 25.49
N ALA A 462 -8.29 24.43 26.02
CA ALA A 462 -7.64 25.62 25.51
C ALA A 462 -6.11 25.53 25.63
N GLY A 463 -5.59 25.03 26.76
CA GLY A 463 -4.16 24.81 26.96
C GLY A 463 -3.55 23.80 25.98
N ILE A 464 -4.27 22.71 25.69
CA ILE A 464 -3.85 21.70 24.71
C ILE A 464 -3.85 22.28 23.30
N GLN A 465 -4.91 23.02 22.93
CA GLN A 465 -5.01 23.64 21.61
C GLN A 465 -3.94 24.72 21.37
N ALA A 466 -3.55 25.46 22.42
CA ALA A 466 -2.50 26.47 22.35
C ALA A 466 -1.11 25.88 22.10
N GLN A 467 -0.80 24.71 22.68
CA GLN A 467 0.49 24.04 22.45
C GLN A 467 0.50 23.23 21.16
N GLN A 468 -0.60 22.56 20.81
CA GLN A 468 -0.67 21.72 19.62
C GLN A 468 -2.11 21.63 19.10
N LYS A 469 -2.39 22.37 18.02
CA LYS A 469 -3.73 22.44 17.38
C LYS A 469 -4.34 21.07 17.10
N PHE A 470 -3.53 20.12 16.63
CA PHE A 470 -3.95 18.76 16.35
C PHE A 470 -4.46 18.01 17.59
N LEU A 471 -3.74 18.04 18.72
CA LEU A 471 -4.21 17.39 19.95
C LEU A 471 -5.47 18.06 20.51
N GLY A 472 -5.58 19.38 20.33
CA GLY A 472 -6.79 20.14 20.69
C GLY A 472 -8.02 19.62 19.95
N GLU A 473 -7.90 19.38 18.64
CA GLU A 473 -8.99 18.79 17.83
C GLU A 473 -9.35 17.37 18.28
N LEU A 474 -8.38 16.51 18.61
CA LEU A 474 -8.66 15.16 19.11
C LEU A 474 -9.43 15.19 20.43
N VAL A 475 -8.96 16.02 21.36
CA VAL A 475 -9.53 16.13 22.70
C VAL A 475 -10.91 16.81 22.66
N ASP A 476 -11.20 17.64 21.65
CA ASP A 476 -12.52 18.22 21.48
C ASP A 476 -13.58 17.20 21.05
N GLN A 477 -13.16 16.15 20.33
CA GLN A 477 -14.05 15.06 19.89
C GLN A 477 -14.49 14.10 21.00
N SER A 478 -13.99 14.29 22.23
CA SER A 478 -14.38 13.52 23.43
C SER A 478 -15.86 13.67 23.76
N SER A 479 -16.48 12.59 24.24
CA SER A 479 -17.90 12.55 24.64
C SER A 479 -18.10 12.78 26.14
N ARG A 480 -17.15 12.34 26.98
CA ARG A 480 -17.26 12.43 28.43
C ARG A 480 -15.89 12.55 29.10
N TRP A 481 -15.84 13.32 30.19
CA TRP A 481 -14.66 13.46 31.04
C TRP A 481 -14.99 13.04 32.46
N GLU A 482 -14.12 12.22 33.05
CA GLU A 482 -14.28 11.75 34.42
C GLU A 482 -12.96 11.87 35.17
N LEU A 483 -12.98 12.53 36.34
CA LEU A 483 -11.83 12.64 37.22
C LEU A 483 -12.09 11.82 38.48
N ASP A 484 -11.37 10.71 38.61
CA ASP A 484 -11.47 9.75 39.71
C ASP A 484 -10.14 9.76 40.50
N GLY A 485 -10.12 10.48 41.61
CA GLY A 485 -8.91 10.69 42.41
C GLY A 485 -7.80 11.43 41.63
N ALA A 486 -6.75 10.71 41.26
CA ALA A 486 -5.61 11.19 40.47
C ALA A 486 -5.62 10.67 39.03
N GLU A 487 -6.73 10.09 38.55
CA GLU A 487 -6.89 9.58 37.19
C GLU A 487 -7.95 10.39 36.43
N LEU A 488 -7.56 11.01 35.32
CA LEU A 488 -8.44 11.68 34.37
C LEU A 488 -8.72 10.76 33.19
N ARG A 489 -9.98 10.36 33.03
CA ARG A 489 -10.47 9.50 31.95
C ARG A 489 -11.20 10.35 30.91
N ILE A 490 -10.71 10.30 29.68
CA ILE A 490 -11.33 10.96 28.52
C ILE A 490 -12.01 9.88 27.69
N TYR A 491 -13.32 9.94 27.60
CA TYR A 491 -14.12 8.97 26.85
C TYR A 491 -14.42 9.46 25.44
N PHE A 492 -14.42 8.52 24.51
CA PHE A 492 -14.79 8.71 23.11
C PHE A 492 -15.97 7.81 22.75
N ALA A 493 -16.85 8.30 21.88
CA ALA A 493 -17.89 7.47 21.30
C ALA A 493 -17.26 6.31 20.48
N PRO A 494 -17.90 5.13 20.38
CA PRO A 494 -17.39 3.97 19.66
C PRO A 494 -17.00 4.25 18.20
N GLU A 495 -17.77 5.14 17.55
CA GLU A 495 -17.53 5.60 16.18
C GLU A 495 -16.22 6.39 16.03
N LYS A 496 -15.71 6.95 17.13
CA LYS A 496 -14.49 7.76 17.19
C LYS A 496 -13.28 6.99 17.73
N ARG A 497 -13.28 5.66 17.60
CA ARG A 497 -12.18 4.79 18.03
C ARG A 497 -10.78 5.21 17.56
N PRO A 498 -10.56 5.64 16.31
CA PRO A 498 -9.23 6.09 15.86
C PRO A 498 -8.69 7.29 16.66
N PHE A 499 -9.57 8.14 17.18
CA PHE A 499 -9.19 9.30 17.99
C PHE A 499 -8.68 8.89 19.38
N ALA A 500 -9.29 7.87 19.98
CA ALA A 500 -8.84 7.31 21.25
C ALA A 500 -7.47 6.63 21.11
N GLU A 501 -7.29 5.79 20.08
CA GLU A 501 -6.02 5.08 19.81
C GLU A 501 -4.87 6.06 19.50
N MET A 502 -5.16 7.16 18.80
CA MET A 502 -4.16 8.18 18.51
C MET A 502 -3.82 9.05 19.73
N LEU A 503 -4.76 9.22 20.66
CA LEU A 503 -4.51 9.89 21.93
C LEU A 503 -3.70 9.01 22.89
N GLU A 504 -3.81 7.67 22.80
CA GLU A 504 -3.04 6.69 23.59
C GLU A 504 -1.53 6.64 23.26
N GLY A 505 -1.08 7.34 22.21
CA GLY A 505 0.34 7.52 21.93
C GLY A 505 1.09 8.12 23.13
N ARG A 506 2.27 7.58 23.48
CA ARG A 506 3.05 7.97 24.67
C ARG A 506 3.29 9.48 24.75
N ASP A 507 3.73 10.10 23.66
CA ASP A 507 4.03 11.54 23.60
C ASP A 507 2.77 12.42 23.75
N SER A 508 1.63 11.96 23.20
CA SER A 508 0.34 12.66 23.28
C SER A 508 -0.20 12.65 24.71
N LEU A 509 -0.19 11.49 25.37
CA LEU A 509 -0.65 11.36 26.76
C LEU A 509 0.22 12.15 27.75
N GLU A 510 1.54 12.17 27.56
CA GLU A 510 2.43 12.94 28.45
C GLU A 510 2.17 14.45 28.38
N ARG A 511 1.87 14.98 27.19
CA ARG A 511 1.52 16.39 27.00
C ARG A 511 0.17 16.74 27.62
N VAL A 512 -0.86 15.93 27.33
CA VAL A 512 -2.19 16.12 27.95
C VAL A 512 -2.10 15.99 29.47
N ARG A 513 -1.27 15.08 29.99
CA ARG A 513 -1.01 14.91 31.41
C ARG A 513 -0.36 16.14 32.05
N THR A 514 0.63 16.73 31.38
CA THR A 514 1.36 17.90 31.88
C THR A 514 0.42 19.10 32.00
N ILE A 515 -0.36 19.37 30.95
CA ILE A 515 -1.33 20.47 30.92
C ILE A 515 -2.45 20.23 31.94
N SER A 516 -2.99 19.01 32.00
CA SER A 516 -4.04 18.66 32.97
C SER A 516 -3.55 18.78 34.42
N SER A 517 -2.30 18.43 34.70
CA SER A 517 -1.72 18.54 36.05
C SER A 517 -1.49 19.99 36.46
N ASN A 518 -1.11 20.85 35.51
CA ASN A 518 -0.92 22.29 35.75
C ASN A 518 -2.27 22.99 36.02
N VAL A 519 -3.31 22.69 35.23
CA VAL A 519 -4.64 23.30 35.40
C VAL A 519 -5.33 22.79 36.67
N LEU A 520 -5.16 21.52 37.02
CA LEU A 520 -5.77 20.93 38.23
C LEU A 520 -4.96 21.16 39.52
N GLY A 521 -3.76 21.77 39.42
CA GLY A 521 -2.88 22.06 40.56
C GLY A 521 -2.37 20.81 41.31
N ARG A 522 -2.47 19.62 40.71
CA ARG A 522 -2.06 18.33 41.31
C ARG A 522 -1.61 17.35 40.21
N PRO A 523 -0.71 16.40 40.50
CA PRO A 523 -0.29 15.42 39.51
C PRO A 523 -1.43 14.46 39.18
N VAL A 524 -1.78 14.35 37.90
CA VAL A 524 -2.85 13.47 37.41
C VAL A 524 -2.26 12.47 36.41
N ARG A 525 -2.88 11.30 36.26
CA ARG A 525 -2.65 10.32 35.18
C ARG A 525 -3.80 10.42 34.18
N VAL A 526 -3.50 10.41 32.88
CA VAL A 526 -4.52 10.57 31.83
C VAL A 526 -4.67 9.27 31.05
N CYS A 527 -5.90 8.83 30.83
CA CYS A 527 -6.25 7.65 30.06
C CYS A 527 -7.37 7.98 29.07
N ALA A 528 -7.25 7.54 27.81
CA ALA A 528 -8.34 7.55 26.85
C ALA A 528 -9.14 6.23 26.97
N LYS A 529 -10.47 6.28 26.87
CA LYS A 529 -11.34 5.08 26.89
C LYS A 529 -12.48 5.22 25.88
N LEU A 530 -13.04 4.11 25.44
CA LEU A 530 -14.27 4.09 24.64
C LEU A 530 -15.49 3.99 25.55
N GLU A 531 -16.57 4.70 25.22
CA GLU A 531 -17.86 4.50 25.89
C GLU A 531 -18.40 3.11 25.56
N ALA A 532 -18.79 2.35 26.58
CA ALA A 532 -19.51 1.11 26.38
C ALA A 532 -20.91 1.43 25.84
N VAL A 533 -21.26 0.86 24.68
CA VAL A 533 -22.61 0.97 24.12
C VAL A 533 -23.58 0.29 25.08
N VAL A 534 -24.37 1.09 25.79
CA VAL A 534 -25.47 0.58 26.62
C VAL A 534 -26.63 0.24 25.69
N ALA A 535 -26.58 -0.96 25.09
CA ALA A 535 -27.77 -1.62 24.60
C ALA A 535 -28.52 -2.17 25.81
N ALA A 536 -29.67 -1.56 26.13
CA ALA A 536 -30.74 -2.10 27.00
C ALA A 536 -30.28 -2.82 28.28
N ALA A 537 -29.59 -2.14 29.19
CA ALA A 537 -29.23 -2.65 30.51
C ALA A 537 -30.21 -2.20 31.60
N ALA A 538 -31.48 -2.59 31.48
CA ALA A 538 -32.47 -2.44 32.56
C ALA A 538 -33.18 -3.74 32.96
N SER A 539 -32.80 -4.91 32.40
CA SER A 539 -33.50 -6.17 32.68
C SER A 539 -32.63 -7.43 32.82
N ALA A 540 -31.29 -7.32 32.98
CA ALA A 540 -30.43 -8.51 33.04
C ALA A 540 -29.25 -8.46 34.05
N THR A 541 -29.22 -7.53 35.00
CA THR A 541 -28.12 -7.43 35.99
C THR A 541 -28.16 -8.48 37.11
N GLY A 542 -29.19 -9.33 37.18
CA GLY A 542 -29.25 -10.43 38.14
C GLY A 542 -28.51 -11.71 37.70
N GLY A 543 -28.65 -12.11 36.42
CA GLY A 543 -28.25 -13.46 35.99
C GLY A 543 -26.75 -13.68 35.77
N THR A 544 -26.01 -12.64 35.39
CA THR A 544 -24.60 -12.79 34.99
C THR A 544 -23.64 -12.93 36.18
N GLN A 545 -23.99 -12.35 37.34
CA GLN A 545 -23.21 -12.51 38.58
C GLN A 545 -23.40 -13.90 39.21
N GLU A 546 -24.61 -14.46 39.17
CA GLU A 546 -24.87 -15.82 39.65
C GLU A 546 -24.16 -16.89 38.82
N LEU A 547 -24.18 -16.78 37.49
CA LEU A 547 -23.48 -17.71 36.61
C LEU A 547 -21.98 -17.70 36.87
N ARG A 548 -21.38 -16.52 37.05
CA ARG A 548 -19.96 -16.40 37.38
C ARG A 548 -19.62 -17.06 38.71
N ALA A 549 -20.44 -16.83 39.74
CA ALA A 549 -20.25 -17.48 41.05
C ALA A 549 -20.41 -19.01 40.98
N GLN A 550 -21.24 -19.51 40.06
CA GLN A 550 -21.42 -20.95 39.84
C GLN A 550 -20.21 -21.59 39.17
N PHE A 551 -19.62 -20.94 38.15
CA PHE A 551 -18.40 -21.42 37.48
C PHE A 551 -17.14 -21.28 38.35
N GLU A 552 -17.07 -20.31 39.26
CA GLU A 552 -15.98 -20.21 40.25
C GLU A 552 -16.03 -21.32 41.32
N ARG A 553 -17.19 -21.96 41.51
CA ARG A 553 -17.37 -23.12 42.40
C ARG A 553 -17.15 -24.46 41.70
N ASP A 554 -17.00 -24.47 40.38
CA ASP A 554 -16.76 -25.68 39.61
C ASP A 554 -15.34 -26.23 39.89
N PRO A 555 -15.20 -27.52 40.29
CA PRO A 555 -13.91 -28.12 40.63
C PRO A 555 -12.89 -28.09 39.48
N MET A 556 -13.34 -28.19 38.23
CA MET A 556 -12.49 -28.23 37.05
C MET A 556 -11.94 -26.84 36.72
N VAL A 557 -12.79 -25.82 36.79
CA VAL A 557 -12.40 -24.42 36.58
C VAL A 557 -11.42 -23.98 37.66
N ARG A 558 -11.66 -24.35 38.92
CA ARG A 558 -10.77 -24.04 40.04
C ARG A 558 -9.40 -24.69 39.89
N SER A 559 -9.35 -25.94 39.40
CA SER A 559 -8.10 -26.64 39.09
C SER A 559 -7.30 -25.93 37.98
N MET A 560 -7.97 -25.47 36.91
CA MET A 560 -7.33 -24.70 35.84
C MET A 560 -6.82 -23.34 36.32
N LEU A 561 -7.60 -22.60 37.11
CA LEU A 561 -7.18 -21.30 37.64
C LEU A 561 -5.98 -21.43 38.59
N GLN A 562 -5.91 -22.48 39.41
CA GLN A 562 -4.74 -22.74 40.26
C GLN A 562 -3.50 -23.16 39.48
N ARG A 563 -3.67 -23.92 38.38
CA ARG A 563 -2.56 -24.43 37.59
C ARG A 563 -1.95 -23.40 36.64
N PHE A 564 -2.76 -22.43 36.17
CA PHE A 564 -2.34 -21.45 35.17
C PHE A 564 -2.38 -19.99 35.65
N GLY A 565 -2.83 -19.71 36.88
CA GLY A 565 -2.78 -18.37 37.49
C GLY A 565 -3.68 -17.32 36.84
N GLY A 566 -4.70 -17.73 36.06
CA GLY A 566 -5.60 -16.84 35.33
C GLY A 566 -6.76 -16.27 36.17
N LYS A 567 -7.53 -15.35 35.58
CA LYS A 567 -8.82 -14.86 36.11
C LYS A 567 -9.90 -14.99 35.04
N ILE A 568 -11.13 -15.29 35.44
CA ILE A 568 -12.27 -15.34 34.52
C ILE A 568 -12.60 -13.91 34.05
N SER A 569 -12.45 -13.64 32.75
CA SER A 569 -12.74 -12.33 32.16
C SER A 569 -14.21 -12.15 31.81
N GLU A 570 -14.85 -13.16 31.23
CA GLU A 570 -16.24 -13.11 30.78
C GLU A 570 -16.87 -14.51 30.77
N VAL A 571 -18.15 -14.63 31.12
CA VAL A 571 -18.93 -15.88 31.05
C VAL A 571 -20.14 -15.62 30.16
N LYS A 572 -20.23 -16.33 29.03
CA LYS A 572 -21.37 -16.24 28.09
C LYS A 572 -22.09 -17.58 28.03
N ARG A 573 -23.42 -17.53 27.96
CA ARG A 573 -24.20 -18.71 27.56
C ARG A 573 -23.96 -18.96 26.07
N SER A 574 -23.61 -20.19 25.72
CA SER A 574 -23.57 -20.64 24.32
C SER A 574 -24.95 -20.38 23.70
N GLN A 575 -25.01 -19.55 22.65
CA GLN A 575 -26.21 -19.46 21.82
C GLN A 575 -26.21 -20.68 20.89
N GLY A 576 -26.86 -21.74 21.34
CA GLY A 576 -27.02 -22.98 20.59
C GLY A 576 -27.87 -23.96 21.39
N GLU A 577 -29.09 -24.17 20.91
CA GLU A 577 -30.17 -25.08 21.35
C GLU A 577 -31.40 -24.35 21.91
N SER A 578 -32.22 -23.88 20.97
CA SER A 578 -33.68 -23.77 21.07
C SER A 578 -34.26 -23.99 19.69
#